data_AF-A0A1G3QUW7-F1
#
_entry.id   AF-A0A1G3QUW7-F1
#
_cell.length_a   1.000
_cell.length_b   1.000
_cell.length_c   1.000
_cell.angle_alpha   90.00
_cell.angle_beta   90.00
_cell.angle_gamma   90.00
#
_symmetry.space_group_name_H-M   'P 1'
#
loop_
_entity.id
_entity.type
_entity.pdbx_description
1 polymer ?
#
loop_
_entity_poly.entity_id
_entity_poly.type
_entity_poly.pdbx_seq_one_letter_code
_entity_poly.pdbx_strand_id
1 'polypeptide(L)' 'MARPPLYVNNEVEANLLEALLAAEGLPGFVKVYKDPAYRGAWTFNDAFGHVECPPEFHDRVAALLAGISGR' A
#
# COMPACT_ATOMS: atom_id res chain seq x y z
N MET A 1 3.63 0.10 20.01
CA MET A 1 2.80 -0.91 19.33
C MET A 1 3.06 -0.77 17.84
N ALA A 2 3.61 -1.79 17.17
CA ALA A 2 3.80 -1.74 15.72
C ALA A 2 2.41 -1.83 15.06
N ARG A 3 2.06 -0.85 14.25
CA ARG A 3 0.79 -0.86 13.52
C ARG A 3 0.88 -1.88 12.38
N PRO A 4 -0.22 -2.59 12.04
CA PRO A 4 -0.18 -3.60 10.99
C PRO A 4 0.14 -2.94 9.64
N PRO A 5 0.96 -3.58 8.79
CA PRO A 5 1.21 -3.09 7.44
C PRO A 5 -0.10 -3.00 6.65
N LEU A 6 -0.25 -1.93 5.86
CA LEU A 6 -1.38 -1.73 4.96
C LEU A 6 -1.04 -2.36 3.61
N TYR A 7 -1.88 -3.26 3.12
CA TYR A 7 -1.66 -3.97 1.86
C TYR A 7 -2.54 -3.41 0.75
N VAL A 8 -2.02 -3.35 -0.46
CA VAL A 8 -2.76 -3.00 -1.68
C VAL A 8 -2.94 -4.27 -2.51
N ASN A 9 -4.15 -4.47 -3.06
CA ASN A 9 -4.47 -5.69 -3.79
C ASN A 9 -4.19 -5.55 -5.29
N ASN A 10 -4.12 -4.32 -5.82
CA ASN A 10 -3.93 -4.06 -7.24
C ASN A 10 -2.98 -2.87 -7.51
N GLU A 11 -2.46 -2.82 -8.74
CA GLU A 11 -1.67 -1.69 -9.23
C GLU A 11 -2.41 -0.36 -9.17
N VAL A 12 -3.74 -0.39 -9.38
CA VAL A 12 -4.58 0.79 -9.31
C VAL A 12 -4.61 1.36 -7.90
N GLU A 13 -4.84 0.53 -6.88
CA GLU A 13 -4.82 0.95 -5.46
C GLU A 13 -3.44 1.51 -5.07
N ALA A 14 -2.36 0.86 -5.54
CA ALA A 14 -0.99 1.30 -5.30
C ALA A 14 -0.72 2.69 -5.89
N ASN A 15 -1.05 2.90 -7.16
CA ASN A 15 -0.85 4.19 -7.84
C ASN A 15 -1.72 5.29 -7.25
N LEU A 16 -2.99 5.00 -6.93
CA LEU A 16 -3.89 5.98 -6.34
C LEU A 16 -3.37 6.44 -4.98
N LEU A 17 -2.95 5.49 -4.14
CA LEU A 17 -2.44 5.81 -2.82
C LEU A 17 -1.13 6.59 -2.89
N GLU A 18 -0.22 6.23 -3.79
CA GLU A 18 1.02 6.97 -4.02
C GLU A 18 0.74 8.40 -4.50
N ALA A 19 -0.21 8.58 -5.42
CA ALA A 19 -0.63 9.91 -5.86
C ALA A 19 -1.25 10.74 -4.73
N LEU A 20 -2.04 10.12 -3.85
CA LEU A 20 -2.62 10.77 -2.67
C LEU A 20 -1.55 11.16 -1.63
N LEU A 21 -0.59 10.26 -1.37
CA LEU A 21 0.57 10.52 -0.53
C LEU A 21 1.38 11.70 -1.06
N ALA A 22 1.67 11.71 -2.37
CA ALA A 22 2.39 12.81 -3.02
C ALA A 22 1.59 14.12 -3.00
N ALA A 23 0.27 14.07 -3.21
CA ALA A 23 -0.61 15.24 -3.19
C ALA A 23 -0.74 15.86 -1.79
N GLU A 24 -0.81 15.04 -0.73
CA GLU A 24 -0.80 15.52 0.66
C GLU A 24 0.62 15.80 1.19
N GLY A 25 1.68 15.50 0.43
CA GLY A 25 3.07 15.67 0.87
C GLY A 25 3.45 14.76 2.04
N LEU A 26 2.82 13.59 2.13
CA LEU A 26 3.02 12.63 3.20
C LEU A 26 4.30 11.82 2.96
N PRO A 27 5.19 11.69 3.96
CA PRO A 27 6.37 10.84 3.86
C PRO A 27 5.91 9.38 3.91
N GLY A 28 5.63 8.77 2.76
CA GLY A 28 5.20 7.39 2.65
C GLY A 28 5.42 6.86 1.24
N PHE A 29 5.66 5.56 1.10
CA PHE A 29 5.86 4.94 -0.21
C PHE A 29 5.15 3.60 -0.31
N VAL A 30 4.74 3.26 -1.54
CA VAL A 30 4.10 1.98 -1.83
C VAL A 30 5.14 1.00 -2.37
N LYS A 31 5.35 -0.09 -1.66
CA LYS A 31 6.25 -1.17 -2.05
C LYS A 31 5.45 -2.24 -2.79
N VAL A 32 5.61 -2.27 -4.11
CA VAL A 32 4.96 -3.24 -4.99
C VAL A 32 5.78 -4.51 -5.10
N TYR A 33 5.13 -5.68 -5.04
CA TYR A 33 5.76 -6.99 -5.22
C TYR A 33 5.78 -7.41 -6.70
N LYS A 34 5.88 -6.45 -7.61
CA LYS A 34 5.78 -6.59 -9.07
C LYS A 34 7.07 -7.18 -9.68
N ASP A 35 7.62 -8.23 -9.07
CA ASP A 35 8.73 -8.96 -9.66
C ASP A 35 8.18 -10.13 -10.50
N PRO A 36 8.25 -10.08 -11.84
CA PRO A 36 7.81 -11.18 -12.70
C PRO A 36 8.63 -12.46 -12.48
N ALA A 37 9.80 -12.38 -11.81
CA ALA A 37 10.57 -13.54 -11.37
C ALA A 37 9.87 -14.34 -10.25
N TYR A 38 8.94 -13.73 -9.50
CA TYR A 38 8.15 -14.40 -8.46
C TYR A 38 6.84 -15.02 -8.98
N ARG A 39 6.53 -14.86 -10.27
CA ARG A 39 5.33 -15.44 -10.90
C ARG A 39 5.33 -16.99 -10.89
N GLY A 40 6.47 -17.61 -10.56
CA GLY A 40 6.65 -19.06 -10.55
C GLY A 40 6.64 -19.74 -9.18
N ALA A 41 6.79 -19.01 -8.06
CA ALA A 41 6.92 -19.67 -6.76
C ALA A 41 6.72 -18.68 -5.60
N TRP A 42 5.72 -18.96 -4.75
CA TRP A 42 5.76 -18.62 -3.31
C TRP A 42 5.56 -17.15 -2.90
N THR A 43 4.52 -16.48 -3.36
CA THR A 43 3.97 -15.35 -2.59
C THR A 43 2.75 -15.83 -1.82
N PHE A 44 2.91 -16.09 -0.52
CA PHE A 44 1.84 -16.49 0.43
C PHE A 44 0.77 -15.40 0.66
N ASN A 45 0.92 -14.24 0.01
CA ASN A 45 0.05 -13.09 0.19
C ASN A 45 -0.45 -12.65 -1.19
N ASP A 46 -1.76 -12.74 -1.43
CA ASP A 46 -2.43 -12.32 -2.67
C ASP A 46 -2.44 -10.78 -2.85
N ALA A 47 -1.59 -10.06 -2.13
CA ALA A 47 -1.49 -8.61 -2.20
C ALA A 47 -0.47 -8.20 -3.27
N PHE A 48 -0.85 -7.21 -4.08
CA PHE A 48 0.02 -6.57 -5.06
C PHE A 48 1.19 -5.82 -4.42
N GLY A 49 1.01 -5.31 -3.19
CA GLY A 49 2.02 -4.52 -2.50
C GLY A 49 1.65 -4.22 -1.06
N HIS A 50 2.49 -3.46 -0.38
CA HIS A 50 2.18 -2.84 0.90
C HIS A 50 2.69 -1.41 0.99
N VAL A 51 2.21 -0.68 1.98
CA VAL A 51 2.50 0.72 2.19
C VAL A 51 3.36 0.88 3.44
N GLU A 52 4.50 1.52 3.29
CA GLU A 52 5.37 1.90 4.41
C GLU A 52 5.23 3.40 4.66
N CYS A 53 4.69 3.73 5.83
CA CYS A 53 4.55 5.11 6.31
C CYS A 53 4.92 5.21 7.79
N PRO A 54 5.34 6.39 8.27
CA PRO A 54 5.50 6.68 9.68
C PRO A 54 4.21 6.40 10.46
N PRO A 55 4.33 5.98 11.73
CA PRO A 55 3.17 5.64 12.56
C PRO A 55 2.20 6.81 12.76
N GLU A 56 2.67 8.05 12.63
CA GLU A 56 1.88 9.29 12.71
C GLU A 56 0.87 9.41 11.57
N PHE A 57 1.20 8.90 10.38
CA PHE A 57 0.37 8.99 9.18
C PHE A 57 -0.38 7.70 8.88
N HIS A 58 -0.11 6.63 9.62
CA HIS A 58 -0.73 5.32 9.39
C HIS A 58 -2.26 5.37 9.39
N ASP A 59 -2.89 6.12 10.32
CA ASP A 59 -4.36 6.30 10.35
C ASP A 59 -4.88 6.99 9.08
N ARG A 60 -4.16 8.02 8.61
CA ARG A 60 -4.53 8.75 7.39
C ARG A 60 -4.43 7.84 6.18
N VAL A 61 -3.33 7.10 6.06
CA VAL A 61 -3.08 6.17 4.95
C VAL A 61 -4.09 5.02 4.97
N ALA A 62 -4.45 4.51 6.15
CA ALA A 62 -5.49 3.50 6.31
C ALA A 62 -6.86 4.02 5.87
N ALA A 63 -7.20 5.27 6.21
CA ALA A 63 -8.43 5.92 5.77
C ALA A 63 -8.46 6.15 4.24
N LEU A 64 -7.35 6.59 3.65
CA LEU A 64 -7.21 6.72 2.20
C LEU A 64 -7.37 5.38 1.51
N LEU A 65 -6.69 4.34 2.01
CA LEU A 65 -6.79 2.99 1.49
C LEU A 65 -8.23 2.44 1.59
N ALA A 66 -8.93 2.67 2.71
CA ALA A 66 -10.32 2.28 2.86
C ALA A 66 -11.24 3.00 1.84
N GLY A 67 -10.98 4.28 1.56
CA GLY A 67 -11.72 5.07 0.58
C GLY A 67 -11.54 4.59 -0.86
N ILE A 68 -10.34 4.12 -1.23
CA ILE A 68 -10.06 3.59 -2.58
C ILE A 68 -10.46 2.12 -2.75
N SER A 69 -10.44 1.34 -1.67
CA SER A 69 -10.81 -0.09 -1.69
C SER A 69 -12.33 -0.30 -1.67
N GLY A 70 -13.12 0.75 -1.49
CA GLY A 70 -14.57 0.73 -1.73
C GLY A 70 -15.36 -0.22 -0.82
N ARG A 71 -15.11 -0.18 0.49
CA ARG A 71 -16.00 -0.79 1.49
C ARG A 71 -17.05 0.17 2.02
#